data_AF-A0A7V9KS47-F1
#
_entry.id   AF-A0A7V9KS47-F1
#
_cell.length_a   1.000
_cell.length_b   1.000
_cell.length_c   1.000
_cell.angle_alpha   90.00
_cell.angle_beta   90.00
_cell.angle_gamma   90.00
#
_symmetry.space_group_name_H-M   'P 1'
#
loop_
_entity.id
_entity.type
_entity.pdbx_description
1 polymer ?
#
loop_
_entity_poly.entity_id
_entity_poly.type
_entity_poly.pdbx_seq_one_letter_code
_entity_poly.pdbx_strand_id
1 'polypeptide(L)' 'PDISGPTLAGDEVSLGDFAGKVVVVNTWGSWCTECRAEADDLSSPASAAG' A
#
# COMPACT_ATOMS: atom_id res chain seq x y z
N PRO A 1 -12.63 5.03 4.90
CA PRO A 1 -11.93 5.62 6.07
C PRO A 1 -11.23 6.90 5.60
N ASP A 2 -11.18 7.94 6.43
CA ASP A 2 -10.45 9.16 6.11
C ASP A 2 -8.99 8.97 6.50
N ILE A 3 -8.17 8.59 5.51
CA ILE A 3 -6.73 8.35 5.70
C ILE A 3 -6.01 9.21 4.67
N SER A 4 -5.18 10.11 5.19
CA SER A 4 -4.35 11.02 4.41
C SER A 4 -3.05 11.30 5.13
N GLY A 5 -2.06 11.77 4.37
CA GLY A 5 -0.77 12.20 4.91
C GLY A 5 0.28 12.42 3.83
N PRO A 6 1.49 12.83 4.22
CA PRO A 6 2.58 13.03 3.29
C PRO A 6 3.15 11.69 2.79
N THR A 7 3.47 11.65 1.50
CA THR A 7 4.29 10.60 0.89
C THR A 7 5.76 10.77 1.26
N LEU A 8 6.58 9.77 0.92
CA LEU A 8 8.04 9.86 1.08
C LEU A 8 8.68 10.96 0.22
N ALA A 9 7.99 11.43 -0.84
CA ALA A 9 8.43 12.55 -1.67
C ALA A 9 7.98 13.91 -1.12
N GLY A 10 7.13 13.94 -0.08
CA GLY A 10 6.60 15.15 0.54
C GLY A 10 5.26 15.63 -0.03
N ASP A 11 4.76 15.02 -1.09
CA ASP A 11 3.42 15.30 -1.63
C ASP A 11 2.34 14.78 -0.69
N GLU A 12 1.18 15.44 -0.64
CA GLU A 12 0.02 14.97 0.11
C GLU A 12 -0.75 13.90 -0.67
N VAL A 13 -1.15 12.81 0.01
CA VAL A 13 -1.96 11.74 -0.56
C VAL A 13 -3.14 11.42 0.35
N SER A 14 -4.29 11.10 -0.25
CA SER A 14 -5.48 10.60 0.45
C SER A 14 -6.01 9.33 -0.22
N LEU A 15 -6.62 8.44 0.54
CA LEU A 15 -7.37 7.32 -0.04
C LEU A 15 -8.54 7.80 -0.92
N GLY A 16 -9.04 9.01 -0.70
CA GLY A 16 -10.07 9.63 -1.54
C GLY A 16 -9.64 9.83 -3.01
N ASP A 17 -8.33 9.99 -3.25
CA ASP A 17 -7.77 10.19 -4.60
C ASP A 17 -7.92 8.95 -5.49
N PHE A 18 -8.18 7.78 -4.88
CA PHE A 18 -8.33 6.49 -5.54
C PHE A 18 -9.79 6.00 -5.59
N ALA A 19 -10.76 6.87 -5.35
CA ALA A 19 -12.17 6.51 -5.37
C ALA A 19 -12.58 5.76 -6.66
N GLY A 20 -13.34 4.67 -6.48
CA GLY A 20 -13.77 3.80 -7.59
C GLY A 20 -12.74 2.76 -8.05
N LYS A 21 -11.55 2.71 -7.44
CA LYS A 21 -10.53 1.67 -7.68
C LYS A 21 -10.47 0.67 -6.54
N VAL A 22 -10.06 -0.56 -6.85
CA VAL A 22 -9.63 -1.52 -5.83
C VAL A 22 -8.25 -1.07 -5.35
N VAL A 23 -8.11 -0.86 -4.04
CA VAL A 23 -6.88 -0.39 -3.41
C VAL A 23 -6.50 -1.37 -2.30
N VAL A 24 -5.25 -1.84 -2.32
CA VAL A 24 -4.65 -2.64 -1.26
C VAL A 24 -3.77 -1.72 -0.41
N VAL A 25 -4.04 -1.65 0.90
CA VAL A 25 -3.21 -0.90 1.85
C VAL A 25 -2.36 -1.89 2.62
N ASN A 26 -1.06 -1.91 2.33
CA ASN A 26 -0.08 -2.76 3.01
C ASN A 26 0.57 -2.01 4.18
N THR A 27 0.24 -2.39 5.41
CA THR A 27 0.83 -1.81 6.62
C THR A 27 1.96 -2.71 7.11
N TRP A 28 3.19 -2.21 7.09
CA TRP A 28 4.38 -2.95 7.52
C TRP A 28 5.45 -2.03 8.13
N GLY A 29 6.53 -2.61 8.64
CA GLY A 29 7.67 -1.87 9.18
C GLY A 29 9.01 -2.45 8.70
N SER A 30 10.02 -1.60 8.53
CA SER A 30 11.35 -1.97 7.99
C SER A 30 12.06 -3.07 8.79
N TRP A 31 11.70 -3.24 10.06
CA TRP A 31 12.21 -4.22 10.99
C TRP A 31 11.47 -5.57 10.96
N CYS A 32 10.33 -5.66 10.28
CA CYS A 32 9.57 -6.90 10.13
C CYS A 32 10.17 -7.75 9.00
N THR A 33 10.74 -8.90 9.33
CA THR A 33 11.44 -9.75 8.35
C THR A 33 10.46 -10.44 7.42
N GLU A 34 9.36 -10.92 7.96
CA GLU A 34 8.28 -11.62 7.28
C GLU A 34 7.54 -10.66 6.34
N CYS A 35 7.28 -9.43 6.78
CA CYS A 35 6.65 -8.41 5.94
C CYS A 35 7.51 -8.03 4.72
N ARG A 36 8.85 -8.06 4.86
CA ARG A 36 9.76 -7.85 3.72
C ARG A 36 9.72 -9.00 2.72
N ALA A 37 9.53 -10.23 3.20
CA ALA A 37 9.36 -11.39 2.32
C ALA A 37 8.04 -11.30 1.54
N GLU A 38 6.97 -10.81 2.16
CA GLU A 38 5.65 -10.63 1.53
C GLU A 38 5.61 -9.44 0.54
N ALA A 39 6.52 -8.48 0.66
CA ALA A 39 6.50 -7.27 -0.16
C ALA A 39 6.61 -7.55 -1.67
N ASP A 40 7.37 -8.58 -2.07
CA ASP A 40 7.50 -8.99 -3.47
C ASP A 40 6.15 -9.50 -4.02
N ASP A 41 5.40 -10.28 -3.23
CA ASP A 41 4.09 -10.81 -3.62
C ASP A 41 3.06 -9.68 -3.80
N LEU A 42 3.10 -8.67 -2.93
CA LEU A 42 2.19 -7.52 -2.96
C LEU A 42 2.52 -6.53 -4.09
N SER A 43 3.77 -6.51 -4.57
CA SER A 43 4.20 -5.66 -5.68
C SER A 43 3.68 -6.15 -7.04
N SER A 44 3.23 -7.42 -7.13
CA SER A 44 2.64 -8.00 -8.34
C SER A 44 1.12 -8.11 -8.19
N PRO A 45 0.33 -7.12 -8.68
CA PRO A 45 -1.13 -7.14 -8.56
C PRO A 45 -1.81 -8.33 -9.26
N ALA A 46 -1.09 -9.08 -10.09
CA ALA A 46 -1.59 -10.25 -10.80
C ALA A 46 -1.68 -11.53 -9.93
N SER A 47 -0.95 -11.60 -8.81
CA SER A 47 -0.87 -12.84 -8.01
C SER A 47 -1.98 -12.98 -6.95
N ALA A 48 -2.67 -11.88 -6.61
CA ALA A 48 -3.71 -11.86 -5.57
C ALA A 48 -5.15 -11.95 -6.12
N ALA A 49 -5.33 -11.89 -7.44
CA ALA A 49 -6.62 -12.09 -8.10
C ALA A 49 -6.73 -13.52 -8.61
N GLY A 50 -6.97 -14.46 -7.69
CA GLY A 50 -7.58 -15.75 -8.02
C GLY A 50 -9.09 -15.62 -8.20
#